data_AF-A0A7W1E6I6-F1
#
_entry.id   AF-A0A7W1E6I6-F1
#
_cell.length_a   1.000
_cell.length_b   1.000
_cell.length_c   1.000
_cell.angle_alpha   90.00
_cell.angle_beta   90.00
_cell.angle_gamma   90.00
#
_symmetry.space_group_name_H-M   'P 1'
#
loop_
_entity.id
_entity.type
_entity.pdbx_description
1 polymer ?
#
loop_
_entity_poly.entity_id
_entity_poly.type
_entity_poly.pdbx_seq_one_letter_code
_entity_poly.pdbx_strand_id
1 'polypeptide(L)'
;MTPTSATKSGGDLLQASELLAVISRRASHEVRNALNGVAVNVEVVRSRISRPEPDLTELRTFADRASAESDAAASLATGLADLARLFARSATGEGEPYLQAGDGGGKVLVVPVCTTDDTDISADLKALAARMGVTIKLDGSTVIFTVRD
;
A
#
# COMPACT_ATOMS: atom_id res chain seq x y z
N MET A 1 -40.65 -3.83 14.07
CA MET A 1 -39.25 -3.77 14.55
C MET A 1 -38.43 -3.06 13.47
N THR A 2 -38.24 -1.76 13.62
CA THR A 2 -37.30 -0.97 12.82
C THR A 2 -35.91 -1.13 13.43
N PRO A 3 -34.88 -1.54 12.68
CA PRO A 3 -33.53 -1.58 13.23
C PRO A 3 -33.07 -0.15 13.51
N THR A 4 -32.68 0.08 14.77
CA THR A 4 -32.09 1.32 15.24
C THR A 4 -30.75 1.52 14.52
N SER A 5 -30.63 2.58 13.72
CA SER A 5 -29.34 3.05 13.21
C SER A 5 -28.43 3.34 14.41
N ALA A 6 -27.50 2.43 14.68
CA ALA A 6 -26.42 2.68 15.61
C ALA A 6 -25.61 3.84 15.05
N THR A 7 -25.72 5.02 15.68
CA THR A 7 -24.80 6.12 15.47
C THR A 7 -23.40 5.58 15.80
N LYS A 8 -22.56 5.36 14.79
CA LYS A 8 -21.15 4.99 14.98
C LYS A 8 -20.55 6.01 15.95
N SER A 9 -19.94 5.52 17.04
CA SER A 9 -19.41 6.41 18.07
C SER A 9 -18.23 7.21 17.48
N GLY A 10 -18.03 8.46 17.89
CA GLY A 10 -16.87 9.25 17.45
C GLY A 10 -15.51 8.57 17.73
N GLY A 11 -15.48 7.60 18.64
CA GLY A 11 -14.32 6.73 18.87
C GLY A 11 -13.99 5.78 17.71
N ASP A 12 -14.97 5.30 16.96
CA ASP A 12 -14.76 4.33 15.87
C ASP A 12 -14.10 5.02 14.66
N LEU A 13 -14.52 6.26 14.38
CA LEU A 13 -13.94 7.10 13.33
C LEU A 13 -12.48 7.47 13.63
N LEU A 14 -12.17 7.79 14.89
CA LEU A 14 -10.80 8.09 15.30
C LEU A 14 -9.89 6.87 15.10
N GLN A 15 -10.32 5.68 15.53
CA GLN A 15 -9.53 4.46 15.37
C GLN A 15 -9.40 4.05 13.89
N ALA A 16 -10.43 4.25 13.06
CA ALA A 16 -10.34 4.05 11.61
C ALA A 16 -9.32 5.00 10.97
N SER A 17 -9.32 6.27 11.37
CA SER A 17 -8.33 7.27 10.93
C SER A 17 -6.90 6.91 11.34
N GLU A 18 -6.71 6.43 12.57
CA GLU A 18 -5.40 5.94 13.03
C GLU A 18 -4.92 4.75 12.21
N LEU A 19 -5.79 3.79 11.89
CA LEU A 19 -5.43 2.63 11.08
C LEU A 19 -5.11 3.02 9.63
N LEU A 20 -5.85 3.97 9.05
CA LEU A 20 -5.54 4.57 7.76
C LEU A 20 -4.16 5.23 7.76
N ALA A 21 -3.81 5.96 8.82
CA ALA A 21 -2.49 6.56 8.97
C ALA A 21 -1.39 5.50 9.06
N VAL A 22 -1.61 4.39 9.77
CA VAL A 22 -0.69 3.25 9.83
C VAL A 22 -0.49 2.64 8.43
N ILE A 23 -1.56 2.36 7.69
CA ILE A 23 -1.46 1.82 6.32
C ILE A 23 -0.70 2.78 5.41
N SER A 24 -1.05 4.07 5.44
CA SER A 24 -0.41 5.11 4.61
C SER A 24 1.08 5.25 4.92
N ARG A 25 1.45 5.17 6.21
CA ARG A 25 2.85 5.19 6.65
C ARG A 25 3.62 3.96 6.15
N ARG A 26 3.05 2.75 6.29
CA ARG A 26 3.66 1.50 5.79
C ARG A 26 3.83 1.56 4.28
N ALA A 27 2.81 2.00 3.53
CA ALA A 27 2.90 2.13 2.07
C ALA A 27 4.02 3.08 1.64
N SER A 28 4.06 4.27 2.25
CA SER A 28 5.09 5.28 1.96
C SER A 28 6.50 4.81 2.33
N HIS A 29 6.62 3.94 3.34
CA HIS A 29 7.88 3.34 3.74
C HIS A 29 8.37 2.35 2.69
N GLU A 30 7.50 1.49 2.17
CA GLU A 30 7.87 0.51 1.15
C GLU A 30 8.32 1.17 -0.17
N VAL A 31 7.65 2.24 -0.60
CA VAL A 31 8.09 3.03 -1.76
C VAL A 31 9.48 3.61 -1.54
N ARG A 32 9.73 4.20 -0.35
CA ARG A 32 11.06 4.74 0.01
C ARG A 32 12.14 3.67 0.06
N ASN A 33 11.82 2.47 0.55
CA ASN A 33 12.78 1.36 0.58
C ASN A 33 13.22 0.96 -0.82
N ALA A 34 12.28 0.81 -1.76
CA ALA A 34 12.61 0.49 -3.15
C ALA A 34 13.48 1.60 -3.79
N LEU A 35 13.10 2.87 -3.60
CA LEU A 35 13.88 4.01 -4.10
C LEU A 35 15.30 4.09 -3.49
N ASN A 36 15.45 3.76 -2.21
CA ASN A 36 16.77 3.65 -1.57
C ASN A 36 17.59 2.53 -2.20
N GLY A 37 16.96 1.40 -2.52
CA GLY A 37 17.58 0.30 -3.27
C GLY A 37 18.12 0.77 -4.62
N VAL A 38 17.36 1.56 -5.38
CA VAL A 38 17.83 2.18 -6.63
C VAL A 38 19.05 3.06 -6.38
N ALA A 39 18.95 4.01 -5.44
CA ALA A 39 20.00 4.98 -5.17
C ALA A 39 21.33 4.30 -4.75
N VAL A 40 21.26 3.30 -3.87
CA VAL A 40 22.43 2.56 -3.41
C VAL A 40 23.08 1.78 -4.56
N ASN A 41 22.29 1.04 -5.36
CA ASN A 41 22.85 0.26 -6.46
C ASN A 41 23.48 1.17 -7.55
N VAL A 42 22.86 2.30 -7.87
CA VAL A 42 23.40 3.30 -8.82
C VAL A 42 24.69 3.92 -8.27
N GLU A 43 24.75 4.26 -6.98
CA GLU A 43 25.96 4.80 -6.36
C GLU A 43 27.11 3.79 -6.38
N VAL A 44 26.82 2.50 -6.16
CA VAL A 44 27.81 1.43 -6.27
C VAL A 44 28.35 1.34 -7.69
N VAL A 45 27.48 1.39 -8.71
CA VAL A 45 27.91 1.43 -10.13
C VAL A 45 28.81 2.64 -10.39
N ARG A 46 28.38 3.84 -9.96
CA ARG A 46 29.15 5.10 -10.11
C ARG A 46 30.52 5.01 -9.44
N SER A 47 30.60 4.48 -8.22
CA SER A 47 31.86 4.34 -7.49
C SER A 47 32.81 3.35 -8.17
N ARG A 48 32.27 2.25 -8.71
CA ARG A 48 33.07 1.15 -9.26
C ARG A 48 33.54 1.39 -10.68
N ILE A 49 32.76 2.10 -11.49
CA ILE A 49 33.18 2.45 -12.86
C ILE A 49 34.38 3.42 -12.88
N SER A 50 34.60 4.17 -11.79
CA SER A 50 35.78 5.05 -11.65
C SER A 50 37.08 4.31 -11.31
N ARG A 51 37.06 2.98 -11.12
CA ARG A 51 38.27 2.20 -10.84
C ARG A 51 39.11 2.02 -12.12
N PRO A 52 40.45 1.87 -12.00
CA PRO A 52 41.32 1.66 -13.16
C PRO A 52 40.96 0.42 -14.00
N GLU A 53 40.50 -0.64 -13.34
CA GLU A 53 40.08 -1.90 -13.94
C GLU A 53 38.73 -2.32 -13.32
N PRO A 54 37.59 -1.81 -13.83
CA PRO A 54 36.29 -2.13 -13.27
C PRO A 54 35.86 -3.56 -13.63
N ASP A 55 35.32 -4.29 -12.66
CA ASP A 55 34.66 -5.58 -12.93
C ASP A 55 33.30 -5.36 -13.59
N LEU A 56 33.21 -5.63 -14.89
CA LEU A 56 32.00 -5.45 -15.69
C LEU A 56 30.87 -6.39 -15.26
N THR A 57 31.18 -7.59 -14.76
CA THR A 57 30.17 -8.55 -14.27
C THR A 57 29.54 -8.03 -13.00
N GLU A 58 30.37 -7.48 -12.12
CA GLU A 58 29.92 -6.85 -10.88
C GLU A 58 29.07 -5.62 -11.18
N LEU A 59 29.53 -4.71 -12.05
CA LEU A 59 28.77 -3.53 -12.47
C LEU A 59 27.40 -3.89 -13.04
N ARG A 60 27.34 -4.90 -13.93
CA ARG A 60 26.08 -5.39 -14.49
C ARG A 60 25.14 -5.88 -13.40
N THR A 61 25.64 -6.62 -12.41
CA THR A 61 24.82 -7.12 -11.30
C THR A 61 24.14 -5.98 -10.51
N PHE A 62 24.86 -4.90 -10.23
CA PHE A 62 24.28 -3.73 -9.53
C PHE A 62 23.33 -2.94 -10.43
N ALA A 63 23.63 -2.81 -11.72
CA ALA A 63 22.72 -2.17 -12.69
C ALA A 63 21.40 -2.94 -12.82
N ASP A 64 21.45 -4.28 -12.94
CA ASP A 64 20.28 -5.13 -13.03
C ASP A 64 19.43 -5.02 -11.75
N ARG A 65 20.06 -4.99 -10.57
CA ARG A 65 19.37 -4.75 -9.29
C ARG A 65 18.73 -3.37 -9.21
N ALA A 66 19.43 -2.32 -9.65
CA ALA A 66 18.87 -0.97 -9.69
C ALA A 66 17.62 -0.91 -10.59
N SER A 67 17.66 -1.59 -11.74
CA SER A 67 16.50 -1.70 -12.64
C SER A 67 15.32 -2.39 -11.96
N ALA A 68 15.57 -3.55 -11.32
CA ALA A 68 14.52 -4.29 -10.62
C ALA A 68 13.89 -3.50 -9.46
N GLU A 69 14.70 -2.77 -8.69
CA GLU A 69 14.20 -1.89 -7.62
C GLU A 69 13.44 -0.68 -8.17
N SER A 70 13.82 -0.18 -9.35
CA SER A 70 13.10 0.91 -10.04
C SER A 70 11.73 0.45 -10.50
N ASP A 71 11.63 -0.74 -11.09
CA ASP A 71 10.36 -1.34 -11.50
C ASP A 71 9.46 -1.60 -10.28
N ALA A 72 10.04 -2.09 -9.18
CA ALA A 72 9.33 -2.26 -7.91
C ALA A 72 8.84 -0.92 -7.36
N ALA A 73 9.68 0.12 -7.36
CA ALA A 73 9.30 1.45 -6.88
C ALA A 73 8.14 2.04 -7.70
N ALA A 74 8.15 1.87 -9.03
CA ALA A 74 7.08 2.30 -9.91
C ALA A 74 5.76 1.58 -9.60
N SER A 75 5.78 0.25 -9.48
CA SER A 75 4.60 -0.55 -9.11
C SER A 75 4.06 -0.14 -7.73
N LEU A 76 4.92 0.01 -6.72
CA LEU A 76 4.50 0.44 -5.38
C LEU A 76 3.93 1.86 -5.35
N ALA A 77 4.48 2.78 -6.16
CA ALA A 77 3.97 4.14 -6.29
C ALA A 77 2.58 4.16 -6.95
N THR A 78 2.36 3.35 -7.98
CA THR A 78 1.02 3.15 -8.58
C THR A 78 0.04 2.59 -7.56
N GLY A 79 0.45 1.55 -6.80
CA GLY A 79 -0.37 0.99 -5.73
C GLY A 79 -0.71 2.01 -4.64
N LEU A 80 0.22 2.91 -4.30
CA LEU A 80 -0.02 3.99 -3.33
C LEU A 80 -1.00 5.03 -3.88
N ALA A 81 -0.91 5.36 -5.17
CA ALA A 81 -1.86 6.24 -5.82
C ALA A 81 -3.27 5.62 -5.85
N ASP A 82 -3.39 4.34 -6.14
CA ASP A 82 -4.65 3.61 -6.11
C ASP A 82 -5.25 3.57 -4.70
N LEU A 83 -4.43 3.34 -3.68
CA LEU A 83 -4.83 3.42 -2.28
C LEU A 83 -5.37 4.81 -1.92
N ALA A 84 -4.66 5.87 -2.32
CA ALA A 84 -5.08 7.25 -2.04
C ALA A 84 -6.40 7.58 -2.75
N ARG A 85 -6.57 7.14 -4.00
CA ARG A 85 -7.82 7.30 -4.76
C ARG A 85 -8.97 6.56 -4.09
N LEU A 86 -8.74 5.33 -3.63
CA LEU A 86 -9.74 4.54 -2.91
C LEU A 86 -10.23 5.27 -1.66
N PHE A 87 -9.29 5.76 -0.83
CA PHE A 87 -9.67 6.49 0.39
C PHE A 87 -10.35 7.82 0.08
N ALA A 88 -9.87 8.57 -0.92
CA ALA A 88 -10.53 9.80 -1.35
C ALA A 88 -11.98 9.55 -1.80
N ARG A 89 -12.22 8.49 -2.58
CA ARG A 89 -13.57 8.11 -3.00
C ARG A 89 -14.45 7.69 -1.82
N SER A 90 -13.91 6.95 -0.85
CA SER A 90 -14.67 6.57 0.35
C SER A 90 -15.09 7.79 1.18
N ALA A 91 -14.24 8.83 1.23
CA ALA A 91 -14.55 10.06 1.95
C ALA A 91 -15.63 10.92 1.25
N THR A 92 -15.81 10.76 -0.06
CA THR A 92 -16.83 11.49 -0.83
C THR A 92 -18.08 10.67 -1.17
N GLY A 93 -18.10 9.36 -0.84
CA GLY A 93 -19.21 8.44 -1.12
C GLY A 93 -20.20 8.27 0.04
N GLU A 94 -21.18 7.38 -0.12
CA GLU A 94 -22.24 7.09 0.87
C GLU A 94 -21.79 6.19 2.05
N GLY A 95 -20.48 6.07 2.31
CA GLY A 95 -20.00 5.18 3.37
C GLY A 95 -18.63 5.55 3.93
N GLU A 96 -18.62 6.00 5.18
CA GLU A 96 -17.38 6.26 5.92
C GLU A 96 -16.64 4.95 6.23
N PRO A 97 -15.30 4.92 6.10
CA PRO A 97 -14.48 3.81 6.56
C PRO A 97 -14.78 3.49 8.03
N TYR A 98 -14.83 2.20 8.36
CA TYR A 98 -15.10 1.76 9.72
C TYR A 98 -14.29 0.53 10.09
N LEU A 99 -14.16 0.30 11.39
CA LEU A 99 -13.50 -0.87 11.91
C LEU A 99 -14.48 -2.02 12.10
N GLN A 100 -14.01 -3.20 11.75
CA GLN A 100 -14.66 -4.46 12.08
C GLN A 100 -13.71 -5.28 12.96
N ALA A 101 -14.26 -6.05 13.90
CA ALA A 101 -13.47 -7.02 14.65
C ALA A 101 -12.94 -8.08 13.67
N GLY A 102 -11.63 -8.24 13.60
CA GLY A 102 -11.00 -9.29 12.82
C GLY A 102 -11.01 -10.62 13.57
N ASP A 103 -11.28 -11.71 12.86
CA ASP A 103 -11.03 -13.05 13.39
C ASP A 103 -9.54 -13.20 13.74
N GLY A 104 -9.24 -13.52 15.00
CA GLY A 104 -7.87 -13.76 15.46
C GLY A 104 -7.09 -12.51 15.92
N GLY A 105 -7.75 -11.40 16.26
CA GLY A 105 -7.13 -10.26 16.94
C GLY A 105 -6.49 -9.21 16.02
N GLY A 106 -6.59 -9.37 14.70
CA GLY A 106 -6.18 -8.34 13.73
C GLY A 106 -7.20 -7.20 13.62
N LYS A 107 -6.74 -6.01 13.22
CA LYS A 107 -7.62 -4.87 12.95
C LYS A 107 -8.11 -4.93 11.50
N VAL A 108 -9.42 -4.92 11.29
CA VAL A 108 -10.03 -4.92 9.97
C VAL A 108 -10.57 -3.53 9.68
N LEU A 109 -10.04 -2.88 8.65
CA LEU A 109 -10.58 -1.64 8.11
C LEU A 109 -11.46 -1.97 6.91
N VAL A 110 -12.72 -1.58 6.99
CA VAL A 110 -13.70 -1.76 5.93
C VAL A 110 -13.90 -0.42 5.24
N VAL A 111 -13.67 -0.39 3.92
CA VAL A 111 -13.72 0.82 3.10
C VAL A 111 -14.79 0.64 2.02
N PRO A 112 -15.98 1.25 2.18
CA PRO A 112 -17.01 1.23 1.16
C PRO A 112 -16.55 1.96 -0.10
N VAL A 113 -16.77 1.37 -1.26
CA VAL A 113 -16.42 1.91 -2.57
C VAL A 113 -17.69 2.06 -3.39
N CYS A 114 -18.05 3.29 -3.74
CA CYS A 114 -19.39 3.59 -4.26
C CYS A 114 -19.55 3.49 -5.79
N THR A 115 -18.59 2.93 -6.53
CA THR A 115 -18.65 2.96 -8.00
C THR A 115 -18.52 1.58 -8.63
N THR A 116 -19.28 1.38 -9.72
CA THR A 116 -19.27 0.17 -10.56
C THR A 116 -17.97 -0.02 -11.35
N ASP A 117 -17.07 0.97 -11.33
CA ASP A 117 -15.80 0.92 -12.04
C ASP A 117 -14.70 0.21 -11.21
N ASP A 118 -14.86 0.12 -9.88
CA ASP A 118 -13.93 -0.54 -8.97
C ASP A 118 -14.30 -2.01 -8.74
N THR A 119 -14.44 -2.76 -9.85
CA THR A 119 -14.74 -4.22 -9.78
C THR A 119 -13.51 -5.09 -9.54
N ASP A 120 -12.30 -4.51 -9.55
CA ASP A 120 -11.08 -5.22 -9.20
C ASP A 120 -10.10 -4.33 -8.41
N ILE A 121 -9.34 -4.99 -7.54
CA ILE A 121 -8.20 -4.41 -6.85
C ILE A 121 -7.01 -4.56 -7.79
N SER A 122 -6.39 -3.44 -8.18
CA SER A 122 -5.25 -3.45 -9.11
C SER A 122 -4.12 -4.38 -8.61
N ALA A 123 -3.39 -4.96 -9.55
CA ALA A 123 -2.22 -5.79 -9.24
C ALA A 123 -1.18 -5.02 -8.41
N ASP A 124 -1.01 -3.72 -8.69
CA ASP A 124 -0.10 -2.83 -7.97
C ASP A 124 -0.55 -2.60 -6.52
N LEU A 125 -1.86 -2.41 -6.28
CA LEU A 125 -2.39 -2.30 -4.93
C LEU A 125 -2.25 -3.61 -4.15
N LYS A 126 -2.45 -4.77 -4.81
CA LYS A 126 -2.19 -6.10 -4.22
C LYS A 126 -0.70 -6.27 -3.86
N ALA A 127 0.21 -5.86 -4.74
CA ALA A 127 1.66 -5.94 -4.51
C ALA A 127 2.09 -5.05 -3.34
N LEU A 128 1.58 -3.81 -3.27
CA LEU A 128 1.81 -2.91 -2.15
C LEU A 128 1.30 -3.51 -0.83
N ALA A 129 0.08 -4.03 -0.83
CA ALA A 129 -0.51 -4.65 0.36
C ALA A 129 0.34 -5.81 0.91
N ALA A 130 0.80 -6.70 0.03
CA ALA A 130 1.65 -7.81 0.39
C ALA A 130 2.95 -7.34 1.07
N ARG A 131 3.59 -6.28 0.56
CA ARG A 131 4.80 -5.68 1.16
C ARG A 131 4.54 -5.05 2.53
N MET A 132 3.37 -4.45 2.73
CA MET A 132 2.97 -3.87 4.02
C MET A 132 2.56 -4.92 5.07
N GLY A 133 2.47 -6.21 4.69
CA GLY A 133 1.87 -7.24 5.54
C GLY A 133 0.36 -7.08 5.72
N VAL A 134 -0.31 -6.44 4.77
CA VAL A 134 -1.75 -6.18 4.78
C VAL A 134 -2.43 -7.09 3.77
N THR A 135 -3.52 -7.73 4.18
CA THR A 135 -4.37 -8.47 3.23
C THR A 135 -5.47 -7.55 2.73
N ILE A 136 -5.72 -7.53 1.42
CA ILE A 136 -6.85 -6.79 0.83
C ILE A 136 -7.78 -7.78 0.14
N LYS A 137 -9.08 -7.61 0.35
CA LYS A 137 -10.14 -8.32 -0.37
C LYS A 137 -11.21 -7.36 -0.85
N LEU A 138 -11.84 -7.68 -1.97
CA LEU A 138 -13.03 -7.00 -2.45
C LEU A 138 -14.23 -7.90 -2.13
N ASP A 139 -15.21 -7.34 -1.43
CA ASP A 139 -16.50 -7.98 -1.13
C ASP A 139 -17.62 -7.08 -1.65
N GLY A 140 -18.16 -7.44 -2.82
CA GLY A 140 -19.09 -6.58 -3.56
C GLY A 140 -18.48 -5.21 -3.85
N SER A 141 -19.07 -4.17 -3.26
CA SER A 141 -18.64 -2.78 -3.39
C SER A 141 -17.79 -2.30 -2.20
N THR A 142 -17.14 -3.23 -1.49
CA THR A 142 -16.40 -2.90 -0.26
C THR A 142 -15.01 -3.49 -0.31
N VAL A 143 -14.00 -2.64 -0.09
CA VAL A 143 -12.61 -3.09 0.05
C VAL A 143 -12.30 -3.28 1.54
N ILE A 144 -11.87 -4.49 1.88
CA ILE A 144 -11.58 -4.91 3.24
C ILE A 144 -10.06 -5.04 3.37
N PHE A 145 -9.48 -4.23 4.26
CA PHE A 145 -8.07 -4.32 4.65
C PHE A 145 -7.96 -5.04 5.99
N THR A 146 -7.15 -6.09 6.04
CA THR A 146 -6.80 -6.78 7.29
C THR A 146 -5.36 -6.48 7.63
N VAL A 147 -5.15 -5.73 8.72
CA VAL A 147 -3.82 -5.39 9.25
C VAL A 147 -3.53 -6.33 10.41
N ARG A 148 -2.46 -7.12 10.25
CA ARG A 148 -1.88 -7.89 11.37
C ARG A 148 -0.87 -6.98 12.09
N ASP A 149 -0.93 -7.02 13.42
CA ASP A 149 0.05 -6.36 14.28
C ASP A 149 1.41 -7.07 14.19
#